data_AF-A0A1U7WE37-F1
#
_entry.id   AF-A0A1U7WE37-F1
#
_cell.length_a   1.000
_cell.length_b   1.000
_cell.length_c   1.000
_cell.angle_alpha   90.00
_cell.angle_beta   90.00
_cell.angle_gamma   90.00
#
_symmetry.space_group_name_H-M   'P 1'
#
loop_
_entity.id
_entity.type
_entity.pdbx_description
1 polymer ?
#
loop_
_entity_poly.entity_id
_entity_poly.type
_entity_poly.pdbx_seq_one_letter_code
_entity_poly.pdbx_strand_id
1 'polypeptide(L)'
;MTKKQRAFLAAQGHSVDPGSSANIIRSRVVEQLNLQDQIVLASRVLNGFNMASETTKGEIILLVNVIGTIQDTKFHVIEGDIRYNALLGRPWIHNMRAVPSTLYQMMKFPTMDGVKTIQGKQHAAKEMFASTR
;
A
#
# COMPACT_ATOMS: atom_id res chain seq x y z
N MET A 1 -16.31 -1.71 24.06
CA MET A 1 -15.40 -2.01 22.93
C MET A 1 -14.10 -1.25 23.18
N THR A 2 -13.01 -1.96 23.49
CA THR A 2 -11.77 -1.36 23.98
C THR A 2 -10.99 -0.67 22.86
N LYS A 3 -10.74 0.63 23.09
CA LYS A 3 -9.97 1.62 22.33
C LYS A 3 -8.48 1.26 22.13
N LYS A 4 -8.11 0.03 21.75
CA LYS A 4 -6.74 -0.21 21.26
C LYS A 4 -6.64 0.44 19.88
N GLN A 5 -5.95 1.58 19.82
CA GLN A 5 -5.94 2.53 18.70
C GLN A 5 -5.79 1.84 17.33
N ARG A 6 -6.78 2.02 16.45
CA ARG A 6 -6.62 1.81 15.01
C ARG A 6 -5.91 3.03 14.43
N ALA A 7 -4.69 2.85 13.93
CA ALA A 7 -3.97 3.91 13.26
C ALA A 7 -4.42 4.05 11.81
N PHE A 8 -4.35 5.28 11.31
CA PHE A 8 -4.65 5.62 9.92
C PHE A 8 -3.38 5.80 9.12
N LEU A 9 -3.29 5.10 8.00
CA LEU A 9 -2.35 5.41 6.94
C LEU A 9 -3.01 6.39 5.98
N ALA A 10 -2.54 7.64 5.99
CA ALA A 10 -2.88 8.61 4.96
C ALA A 10 -2.11 8.24 3.68
N ALA A 11 -2.80 8.15 2.54
CA ALA A 11 -2.21 7.72 1.25
C ALA A 11 -1.03 8.58 0.73
N GLN A 12 -0.62 9.64 1.43
CA GLN A 12 0.60 10.39 1.11
C GLN A 12 1.82 9.48 1.32
N GLY A 13 2.57 9.19 0.25
CA GLY A 13 3.75 8.30 0.28
C GLY A 13 3.48 6.81 0.01
N HIS A 14 2.27 6.45 -0.44
CA HIS A 14 1.90 5.07 -0.79
C HIS A 14 1.99 4.86 -2.30
N SER A 15 2.56 3.72 -2.72
CA SER A 15 2.53 3.30 -4.12
C SER A 15 1.34 2.37 -4.34
N VAL A 16 0.63 2.52 -5.45
CA VAL A 16 -0.43 1.59 -5.88
C VAL A 16 0.11 0.82 -7.06
N ASP A 17 0.12 -0.51 -6.97
CA ASP A 17 0.65 -1.39 -8.01
C ASP A 17 -0.36 -2.49 -8.37
N PRO A 18 -1.05 -2.36 -9.52
CA PRO A 18 -1.94 -3.41 -10.04
C PRO A 18 -1.22 -4.75 -10.33
N GLY A 19 0.11 -4.71 -10.54
CA GLY A 19 0.94 -5.90 -10.74
C GLY A 19 1.20 -6.68 -9.46
N SER A 20 1.11 -6.04 -8.29
CA SER A 20 1.36 -6.70 -7.00
C SER A 20 0.19 -7.58 -6.56
N SER A 21 0.47 -8.82 -6.19
CA SER A 21 -0.52 -9.76 -5.62
C SER A 21 -0.85 -9.48 -4.15
N ALA A 22 -0.08 -8.61 -3.50
CA ALA A 22 -0.11 -8.38 -2.07
C ALA A 22 -0.08 -6.88 -1.74
N ASN A 23 -0.69 -6.51 -0.61
CA ASN A 23 -0.37 -5.24 0.02
C ASN A 23 0.83 -5.45 0.94
N ILE A 24 1.78 -4.53 0.91
CA ILE A 24 3.06 -4.66 1.63
C ILE A 24 3.29 -3.38 2.44
N ILE A 25 3.80 -3.51 3.66
CA ILE A 25 4.23 -2.38 4.48
C ILE A 25 5.59 -2.67 5.10
N ARG A 26 6.45 -1.66 5.19
CA ARG A 26 7.73 -1.81 5.89
C ARG A 26 7.53 -1.85 7.40
N SER A 27 8.28 -2.73 8.06
CA SER A 27 8.38 -2.84 9.51
C SER A 27 8.63 -1.48 10.16
N ARG A 28 9.57 -0.69 9.63
CA ARG A 28 9.89 0.66 10.12
C ARG A 28 8.68 1.60 10.20
N VAL A 29 7.70 1.46 9.30
CA VAL A 29 6.48 2.28 9.30
C VAL A 29 5.56 1.84 10.44
N VAL A 30 5.44 0.53 10.64
CA VAL A 30 4.71 -0.04 11.77
C VAL A 30 5.35 0.39 13.09
N GLU A 31 6.67 0.48 13.13
CA GLU A 31 7.44 0.94 14.28
C GLU A 31 7.24 2.43 14.57
N GLN A 32 7.30 3.27 13.54
CA GLN A 32 7.01 4.71 13.65
C GLN A 32 5.59 4.99 14.14
N LEU A 33 4.64 4.09 13.86
CA LEU A 33 3.27 4.19 14.33
C LEU A 33 3.05 3.56 15.72
N ASN A 34 4.07 2.91 16.30
CA ASN A 34 3.99 2.16 17.56
C ASN A 34 2.92 1.06 17.54
N LEU A 35 2.86 0.27 16.46
CA LEU A 35 1.86 -0.78 16.24
C LEU A 35 2.46 -2.19 16.14
N GLN A 36 3.69 -2.38 16.58
CA GLN A 36 4.40 -3.66 16.52
C GLN A 36 3.60 -4.77 17.21
N ASP A 37 2.96 -4.45 18.33
CA ASP A 37 2.11 -5.35 19.13
C ASP A 37 0.83 -5.79 18.40
N GLN A 38 0.48 -5.14 17.28
CA GLN A 38 -0.68 -5.47 16.46
C GLN A 38 -0.33 -6.39 15.29
N ILE A 39 0.95 -6.70 15.08
CA ILE A 39 1.39 -7.65 14.06
C ILE A 39 0.97 -9.06 14.49
N VAL A 40 0.20 -9.73 13.64
CA VAL A 40 -0.13 -11.14 13.79
C VAL A 40 0.97 -11.95 13.12
N LEU A 41 1.62 -12.84 13.88
CA LEU A 41 2.68 -13.70 13.36
C LEU A 41 2.11 -14.63 12.27
N ALA A 42 2.51 -14.38 11.04
CA ALA A 42 2.10 -15.12 9.85
C ALA A 42 3.25 -15.04 8.85
N SER A 43 4.09 -16.08 8.84
CA SER A 43 5.23 -16.17 7.95
C SER A 43 4.77 -16.57 6.55
N ARG A 44 5.14 -15.78 5.55
CA ARG A 44 4.92 -16.04 4.14
C ARG A 44 6.14 -15.56 3.37
N VAL A 45 6.53 -16.32 2.35
CA VAL A 45 7.54 -15.86 1.39
C VAL A 45 6.84 -15.06 0.29
N LEU A 46 7.25 -13.81 0.11
CA LEU A 46 6.85 -12.96 -1.00
C LEU A 46 7.94 -12.96 -2.05
N ASN A 47 7.56 -13.28 -3.30
CA ASN A 47 8.50 -13.29 -4.42
C ASN A 47 8.32 -12.02 -5.24
N GLY A 48 9.40 -11.24 -5.35
CA GLY A 48 9.49 -10.07 -6.20
C GLY A 48 9.83 -10.42 -7.66
N PHE A 49 9.60 -9.48 -8.56
CA PHE A 49 9.88 -9.63 -9.99
C PHE A 49 11.38 -9.82 -10.29
N ASN A 50 12.26 -9.30 -9.45
CA ASN A 50 13.72 -9.42 -9.57
C ASN A 50 14.25 -10.76 -9.01
N MET A 51 13.40 -11.77 -8.82
CA MET A 51 13.71 -13.03 -8.14
C MET A 51 14.19 -12.85 -6.69
N ALA A 52 14.11 -11.64 -6.13
CA ALA A 52 14.29 -11.47 -4.69
C ALA A 52 13.08 -12.09 -3.99
N SER A 53 13.34 -12.86 -2.95
CA SER A 53 12.30 -13.38 -2.07
C SER A 53 12.50 -12.78 -0.70
N GLU A 54 11.39 -12.48 -0.03
CA GLU A 54 11.43 -11.93 1.31
C GLU A 54 10.39 -12.61 2.19
N THR A 55 10.81 -12.98 3.40
CA THR A 55 9.92 -13.58 4.39
C THR A 55 9.26 -12.49 5.21
N THR A 56 7.93 -12.54 5.32
CA THR A 56 7.16 -11.57 6.10
C THR A 56 7.37 -11.76 7.60
N LYS A 57 7.47 -10.66 8.35
CA LYS A 57 7.38 -10.67 9.82
C LYS A 57 5.99 -11.08 10.31
N GLY A 58 4.97 -10.82 9.51
CA GLY A 58 3.58 -11.11 9.86
C GLY A 58 2.60 -10.35 8.99
N GLU A 59 1.37 -10.27 9.47
CA GLU A 59 0.29 -9.49 8.88
C GLU A 59 -0.20 -8.41 9.86
N ILE A 60 -0.63 -7.27 9.33
CA ILE A 60 -1.26 -6.20 10.11
C ILE A 60 -2.47 -5.65 9.35
N ILE A 61 -3.52 -5.26 10.06
CA ILE A 61 -4.68 -4.57 9.48
C ILE A 61 -4.60 -3.09 9.86
N LEU A 62 -4.61 -2.22 8.86
CA LEU A 62 -4.56 -0.77 9.05
C LEU A 62 -5.71 -0.10 8.29
N LEU A 63 -6.21 1.00 8.84
CA LEU A 63 -7.19 1.85 8.14
C LEU A 63 -6.44 2.72 7.13
N VAL A 64 -6.74 2.55 5.85
CA VAL A 64 -6.14 3.33 4.77
C VAL A 64 -7.14 4.39 4.33
N ASN A 65 -6.76 5.66 4.42
CA ASN A 65 -7.58 6.79 3.94
C ASN A 65 -7.08 7.27 2.58
N VAL A 66 -7.93 7.09 1.57
CA VAL A 66 -7.70 7.53 0.20
C VAL A 66 -8.81 8.49 -0.21
N ILE A 67 -8.45 9.78 -0.31
CA ILE A 67 -9.35 10.89 -0.69
C ILE A 67 -10.66 10.85 0.13
N GLY A 68 -10.55 10.69 1.44
CA GLY A 68 -11.70 10.65 2.36
C GLY A 68 -12.45 9.32 2.38
N THR A 69 -11.95 8.30 1.68
CA THR A 69 -12.51 6.95 1.70
C THR A 69 -11.62 6.07 2.56
N ILE A 70 -12.17 5.53 3.63
CA ILE A 70 -11.44 4.78 4.65
C ILE A 70 -11.75 3.30 4.48
N GLN A 71 -10.72 2.46 4.41
CA GLN A 71 -10.87 1.01 4.25
C GLN A 71 -9.91 0.24 5.14
N ASP A 72 -10.42 -0.76 5.86
CA ASP A 72 -9.59 -1.75 6.55
C ASP A 72 -8.78 -2.54 5.51
N THR A 73 -7.46 -2.47 5.62
CA THR A 73 -6.53 -3.03 4.64
C THR A 73 -5.52 -3.93 5.36
N LYS A 74 -5.51 -5.21 4.98
CA LYS A 74 -4.49 -6.16 5.41
C LYS A 74 -3.20 -5.92 4.63
N PHE A 75 -2.08 -5.83 5.34
CA PHE A 75 -0.73 -5.74 4.80
C PHE A 75 0.13 -6.91 5.28
N HIS A 76 1.04 -7.34 4.42
CA HIS A 76 2.19 -8.15 4.81
C HIS A 76 3.32 -7.23 5.27
N VAL A 77 3.85 -7.49 6.47
CA VAL A 77 4.94 -6.69 7.05
C VAL A 77 6.28 -7.30 6.64
N ILE A 78 7.14 -6.49 6.03
CA ILE A 78 8.47 -6.90 5.57
C ILE A 78 9.56 -6.00 6.15
N GLU A 79 10.80 -6.49 6.21
CA GLU A 79 11.96 -5.69 6.68
C GLU A 79 12.64 -4.93 5.54
N GLY A 80 12.53 -5.46 4.33
CA GLY A 80 13.38 -5.20 3.19
C GLY A 80 13.35 -3.76 2.72
N ASP A 81 14.44 -3.38 2.05
CA ASP A 81 14.62 -2.04 1.51
C ASP A 81 13.88 -1.86 0.18
N ILE A 82 12.55 -1.99 0.23
CA ILE A 82 11.66 -1.56 -0.86
C ILE A 82 11.66 -0.04 -0.96
N ARG A 83 11.54 0.56 -2.15
CA ARG A 83 11.60 2.03 -2.30
C ARG A 83 10.45 2.78 -1.62
N TYR A 84 9.30 2.13 -1.42
CA TYR A 84 8.06 2.73 -0.90
C TYR A 84 7.80 2.34 0.57
N ASN A 85 7.09 3.17 1.33
CA ASN A 85 6.76 2.88 2.74
C ASN A 85 5.65 1.81 2.87
N ALA A 86 4.68 1.88 1.96
CA ALA A 86 3.66 0.86 1.77
C ALA A 86 3.27 0.76 0.29
N LEU A 87 2.84 -0.44 -0.10
CA LEU A 87 2.32 -0.80 -1.41
C LEU A 87 0.89 -1.30 -1.27
N LEU A 88 -0.01 -0.70 -2.03
CA LEU A 88 -1.37 -1.19 -2.23
C LEU A 88 -1.38 -2.01 -3.51
N GLY A 89 -1.53 -3.33 -3.36
CA GLY A 89 -1.61 -4.27 -4.47
C GLY A 89 -3.06 -4.54 -4.89
N ARG A 90 -3.23 -5.61 -5.68
CA ARG A 90 -4.55 -6.10 -6.11
C ARG A 90 -5.56 -6.31 -4.99
N PRO A 91 -5.20 -6.84 -3.79
CA PRO A 91 -6.19 -7.03 -2.74
C PRO A 91 -6.90 -5.71 -2.34
N TRP A 92 -6.14 -4.62 -2.19
CA TRP A 92 -6.74 -3.32 -1.90
C TRP A 92 -7.52 -2.76 -3.10
N ILE A 93 -6.98 -2.86 -4.32
CA ILE A 93 -7.66 -2.40 -5.55
C ILE A 93 -9.02 -3.09 -5.72
N HIS A 94 -9.07 -4.41 -5.54
CA HIS A 94 -10.31 -5.19 -5.65
C HIS A 94 -11.32 -4.82 -4.56
N ASN A 95 -10.87 -4.67 -3.31
CA ASN A 95 -11.73 -4.27 -2.20
C ASN A 95 -12.35 -2.89 -2.42
N MET A 96 -11.57 -1.95 -2.97
CA MET A 96 -12.04 -0.62 -3.34
C MET A 96 -12.88 -0.60 -4.62
N ARG A 97 -13.00 -1.74 -5.33
CA ARG A 97 -13.58 -1.83 -6.68
C ARG A 97 -12.95 -0.79 -7.63
N ALA A 98 -11.66 -0.57 -7.44
CA ALA A 98 -10.92 0.45 -8.15
C ALA A 98 -10.53 -0.05 -9.54
N VAL A 99 -10.63 0.86 -10.52
CA VAL A 99 -10.24 0.65 -11.91
C VAL A 99 -9.02 1.52 -12.19
N PRO A 100 -7.80 0.94 -12.19
CA PRO A 100 -6.61 1.66 -12.61
C PRO A 100 -6.58 1.80 -14.14
N SER A 101 -6.17 2.98 -14.62
CA SER A 101 -5.88 3.25 -16.03
C SER A 101 -4.42 3.65 -16.15
N THR A 102 -3.62 2.77 -16.75
CA THR A 102 -2.20 3.04 -17.05
C THR A 102 -2.05 4.10 -18.13
N LEU A 103 -2.98 4.17 -19.10
CA LEU A 103 -2.96 5.17 -20.17
C LEU A 103 -3.04 6.59 -19.61
N TYR A 104 -3.98 6.84 -18.70
CA TYR A 104 -4.20 8.16 -18.11
C TYR A 104 -3.50 8.34 -16.76
N GLN A 105 -2.73 7.33 -16.31
CA GLN A 105 -2.08 7.31 -15.00
C GLN A 105 -3.04 7.68 -13.87
N MET A 106 -4.26 7.15 -13.91
CA MET A 106 -5.31 7.48 -12.94
C MET A 106 -5.95 6.22 -12.39
N MET A 107 -6.65 6.35 -11.28
CA MET A 107 -7.46 5.28 -10.71
C MET A 107 -8.81 5.82 -10.29
N LYS A 108 -9.88 5.15 -10.71
CA LYS A 108 -11.26 5.49 -10.35
C LYS A 108 -11.84 4.45 -9.40
N PHE A 109 -12.65 4.88 -8.44
CA PHE A 109 -13.34 3.94 -7.55
C PHE A 109 -14.66 4.53 -7.05
N PRO A 110 -15.67 3.69 -6.79
CA PRO A 110 -16.95 4.14 -6.25
C PRO A 110 -16.83 4.60 -4.79
N THR A 111 -17.65 5.57 -4.42
CA THR A 111 -17.83 6.13 -3.08
C THR A 111 -19.30 6.43 -2.84
N MET A 112 -19.68 6.77 -1.61
CA MET A 112 -21.08 7.14 -1.30
C MET A 112 -21.54 8.37 -2.09
N ASP A 113 -20.63 9.28 -2.43
CA ASP A 113 -20.90 10.52 -3.16
C ASP A 113 -20.72 10.39 -4.69
N GLY A 114 -20.57 9.17 -5.21
CA GLY A 114 -20.32 8.91 -6.63
C GLY A 114 -18.91 8.34 -6.89
N VAL A 115 -18.26 8.71 -7.99
CA VAL A 115 -16.95 8.15 -8.38
C VAL A 115 -15.84 9.14 -8.07
N LYS A 116 -14.83 8.72 -7.30
CA LYS A 116 -13.60 9.49 -7.08
C LYS A 116 -12.51 9.06 -8.04
N THR A 117 -11.65 10.01 -8.42
CA THR A 117 -10.49 9.78 -9.28
C THR A 117 -9.22 10.22 -8.55
N ILE A 118 -8.20 9.35 -8.55
CA ILE A 118 -6.84 9.67 -8.13
C ILE A 118 -6.00 9.82 -9.38
N GLN A 119 -5.24 10.90 -9.48
CA GLN A 119 -4.23 11.08 -10.52
C GLN A 119 -2.86 10.66 -9.98
N GLY A 120 -2.11 9.92 -10.78
CA GLY A 120 -0.72 9.57 -10.50
C GLY A 120 0.18 10.79 -10.60
N LYS A 121 1.15 10.94 -9.68
CA LYS A 121 2.14 12.02 -9.75
C LYS A 121 3.19 11.68 -10.80
N GLN A 122 3.04 12.18 -12.02
CA GLN A 122 4.00 11.95 -13.13
C GLN A 122 5.40 12.58 -12.91
N HIS A 123 5.55 13.56 -12.02
CA HIS A 123 6.80 14.32 -11.91
C HIS A 123 7.99 13.49 -11.40
N ALA A 124 7.77 12.53 -10.50
CA ALA A 124 8.85 11.69 -9.96
C ALA A 124 9.31 10.60 -10.95
N ALA A 125 8.43 10.13 -11.84
CA ALA A 125 8.76 9.10 -12.80
C ALA A 125 9.67 9.63 -13.93
N LYS A 126 9.50 10.90 -14.34
CA LYS A 126 10.33 11.52 -15.38
C LYS A 126 11.76 11.82 -14.92
N GLU A 127 11.94 12.22 -13.66
CA GLU A 127 13.29 12.51 -13.13
C GLU A 127 14.12 11.25 -12.91
N MET A 128 13.49 10.12 -12.58
CA MET A 128 14.19 8.83 -12.40
C MET A 128 14.80 8.28 -13.71
N PHE A 129 14.25 8.66 -14.88
CA PHE A 129 14.86 8.33 -16.19
C PHE A 129 15.83 9.42 -16.69
N ALA A 130 15.72 10.65 -16.18
CA ALA A 130 16.61 11.75 -16.56
C ALA A 130 17.96 11.71 -15.81
N SER A 131 18.04 11.04 -14.65
CA SER A 131 19.27 10.91 -13.85
C SER A 131 20.10 9.64 -14.15
N THR A 132 19.84 8.95 -15.27
CA THR A 132 20.69 7.84 -15.77
C THR A 132 21.37 8.24 -17.08
N ARG A 133 22.04 9.39 -17.07
CA ARG A 133 23.08 9.73 -18.04
C ARG A 133 24.31 10.22 -17.32
#